data_AF-A0A7X3P7X9-F1
#
_entry.id   AF-A0A7X3P7X9-F1
#
_cell.length_a   1.000
_cell.length_b   1.000
_cell.length_c   1.000
_cell.angle_alpha   90.00
_cell.angle_beta   90.00
_cell.angle_gamma   90.00
#
_symmetry.space_group_name_H-M   'P 1'
#
loop_
_entity.id
_entity.type
_entity.pdbx_description
1 polymer ?
#
loop_
_entity_poly.entity_id
_entity_poly.type
_entity_poly.pdbx_seq_one_letter_code
_entity_poly.pdbx_strand_id
1 'polypeptide(L)'
;MTEATGGSKLGLLACEEGCDLIEDRLRATLRTTIEAVFDEELDAFLGRVKYGRRQSEVKGYRHGRRQRQLTTTLGAERVSVPGARLQDGSGHSSEWCSQALRAYQRRTKRVEALITSAYLAGANTRQGKKALFALFKGAVNKDVVSRAWRRVKGDWEAWRNRSLAAEDVVHLLLDGMVVKTRLHKKTTAISVLVALGVRRDGQKVLGCEICQDRKAGQAMMRQKGCWDERERLTKPGRKKPILERLAASIPRESSSIAGERIEERAQNSDRGQKD
;
A
#
# COMPACT_ATOMS: atom_id res chain seq x y z
N MET A 1 -6.94 -4.34 -53.67
CA MET A 1 -6.24 -5.55 -53.18
C MET A 1 -5.59 -5.18 -51.86
N THR A 2 -6.25 -5.49 -50.75
CA THR A 2 -5.78 -5.24 -49.38
C THR A 2 -5.40 -6.58 -48.77
N GLU A 3 -4.10 -6.84 -48.64
CA GLU A 3 -3.59 -8.03 -47.96
C GLU A 3 -3.81 -7.88 -46.45
N ALA A 4 -4.65 -8.76 -45.90
CA ALA A 4 -4.87 -8.88 -44.48
C ALA A 4 -3.62 -9.50 -43.82
N THR A 5 -3.00 -8.72 -42.95
CA THR A 5 -1.90 -9.10 -42.07
C THR A 5 -2.20 -10.41 -41.33
N GLY A 6 -1.33 -11.39 -41.51
CA GLY A 6 -1.40 -12.72 -40.90
C GLY A 6 -1.48 -12.65 -39.37
N GLY A 7 -2.70 -12.81 -38.86
CA GLY A 7 -2.94 -13.08 -37.45
C GLY A 7 -2.24 -14.38 -37.05
N SER A 8 -1.24 -14.26 -36.16
CA SER A 8 -0.45 -15.38 -35.68
C SER A 8 -1.34 -16.54 -35.22
N LYS A 9 -1.22 -17.66 -35.93
CA LYS A 9 -1.77 -18.97 -35.62
C LYS A 9 -0.94 -19.58 -34.47
N LEU A 10 -0.91 -18.90 -33.32
CA LEU A 10 -0.21 -19.38 -32.12
C LEU A 10 -1.06 -20.47 -31.47
N GLY A 11 -0.79 -21.71 -31.90
CA GLY A 11 -0.97 -22.96 -31.18
C GLY A 11 -2.22 -23.09 -30.29
N LEU A 12 -3.34 -23.47 -30.89
CA LEU A 12 -4.56 -23.89 -30.15
C LEU A 12 -4.40 -25.25 -29.44
N LEU A 13 -3.25 -25.94 -29.58
CA LEU A 13 -3.08 -27.36 -29.29
C LEU A 13 -1.79 -27.70 -28.50
N ALA A 14 -1.40 -26.84 -27.57
CA ALA A 14 -0.36 -27.17 -26.59
C ALA A 14 -0.88 -26.86 -25.18
N CYS A 15 -1.92 -27.57 -24.75
CA CYS A 15 -2.33 -27.60 -23.37
C CYS A 15 -1.95 -28.96 -22.80
N GLU A 16 -0.89 -28.98 -22.00
CA GLU A 16 -0.69 -30.08 -21.06
C GLU A 16 -1.79 -30.01 -19.98
N GLU A 17 -2.09 -31.17 -19.38
CA GLU A 17 -3.20 -31.37 -18.47
C GLU A 17 -3.24 -30.30 -17.35
N GLY A 18 -4.31 -29.48 -17.33
CA GLY A 18 -4.53 -28.44 -16.31
C GLY A 18 -4.46 -26.98 -16.80
N CYS A 19 -4.36 -26.73 -18.10
CA CYS A 19 -4.39 -25.38 -18.68
C CYS A 19 -5.82 -24.85 -18.95
N ASP A 20 -6.14 -23.67 -18.42
CA ASP A 20 -7.32 -22.90 -18.79
C ASP A 20 -7.02 -22.09 -20.07
N LEU A 21 -7.50 -22.58 -21.22
CA LEU A 21 -7.26 -21.99 -22.55
C LEU A 21 -7.56 -20.48 -22.62
N ILE A 22 -8.62 -20.03 -21.95
CA ILE A 22 -9.03 -18.62 -21.91
C ILE A 22 -7.99 -17.79 -21.15
N GLU A 23 -7.63 -18.23 -19.94
CA GLU A 23 -6.67 -17.54 -19.09
C GLU A 23 -5.29 -17.48 -19.75
N ASP A 24 -4.85 -18.57 -20.39
CA ASP A 24 -3.56 -18.62 -21.07
C ASP A 24 -3.54 -17.72 -22.30
N ARG A 25 -4.64 -17.63 -23.06
CA ARG A 25 -4.75 -16.70 -24.18
C ARG A 25 -4.75 -15.24 -23.72
N LEU A 26 -5.47 -14.93 -22.64
CA LEU A 26 -5.50 -13.58 -22.05
C LEU A 26 -4.11 -13.20 -21.54
N ARG A 27 -3.45 -14.12 -20.85
CA ARG A 27 -2.09 -13.96 -20.32
C ARG A 27 -1.08 -13.68 -21.44
N ALA A 28 -1.13 -14.43 -22.55
CA ALA A 28 -0.30 -14.18 -23.72
C ALA A 28 -0.58 -12.80 -24.36
N THR A 29 -1.86 -12.44 -24.50
CA THR A 29 -2.27 -11.15 -25.06
C THR A 29 -1.79 -9.99 -24.18
N LEU A 30 -2.02 -10.08 -22.86
CA LEU A 30 -1.54 -9.10 -21.89
C LEU A 30 -0.03 -8.91 -21.97
N ARG A 31 0.73 -10.00 -22.08
CA ARG A 31 2.18 -9.92 -22.22
C ARG A 31 2.57 -9.10 -23.45
N THR A 32 2.00 -9.42 -24.61
CA THR A 32 2.27 -8.69 -25.86
C THR A 32 1.87 -7.21 -25.74
N THR A 33 0.71 -6.91 -25.15
CA THR A 33 0.27 -5.53 -24.94
C THR A 33 1.21 -4.77 -24.00
N ILE A 34 1.64 -5.37 -22.90
CA ILE A 34 2.58 -4.73 -21.96
C ILE A 34 3.93 -4.45 -22.64
N GLU A 35 4.45 -5.41 -23.40
CA GLU A 35 5.71 -5.24 -24.14
C GLU A 35 5.60 -4.13 -25.19
N ALA A 36 4.46 -4.04 -25.90
CA ALA A 36 4.18 -2.97 -26.85
C ALA A 36 4.13 -1.58 -26.18
N VAL A 37 3.46 -1.45 -25.04
CA VAL A 37 3.41 -0.19 -24.27
C VAL A 37 4.81 0.28 -23.88
N PHE A 38 5.71 -0.63 -23.48
CA PHE A 38 7.09 -0.24 -23.15
C PHE A 38 7.90 0.17 -24.38
N ASP A 39 7.66 -0.46 -25.52
CA ASP A 39 8.30 -0.06 -26.78
C ASP A 39 7.82 1.32 -27.21
N GLU A 40 6.51 1.58 -27.18
CA GLU A 40 5.93 2.90 -27.48
C GLU A 40 6.46 3.99 -26.54
N GLU A 41 6.55 3.71 -25.24
CA GLU A 41 7.08 4.65 -24.26
C GLU A 41 8.55 4.99 -24.54
N LEU A 42 9.36 3.99 -24.91
CA LEU A 42 10.76 4.20 -25.25
C LEU A 42 10.91 4.95 -26.59
N ASP A 43 10.06 4.64 -27.57
CA ASP A 43 10.01 5.33 -28.87
C ASP A 43 9.68 6.81 -28.67
N ALA A 44 8.67 7.11 -27.85
CA ALA A 44 8.29 8.49 -27.49
C ALA A 44 9.41 9.20 -26.72
N PHE A 45 10.07 8.52 -25.79
CA PHE A 45 11.18 9.09 -25.03
C PHE A 45 12.39 9.44 -25.93
N LEU A 46 12.77 8.53 -26.83
CA LEU A 46 13.88 8.72 -27.76
C LEU A 46 13.51 9.62 -28.95
N GLY A 47 12.22 9.88 -29.17
CA GLY A 47 11.72 10.64 -30.32
C GLY A 47 11.88 9.92 -31.66
N ARG A 48 12.06 8.59 -31.64
CA ARG A 48 12.24 7.78 -32.87
C ARG A 48 11.83 6.33 -32.69
N VAL A 49 11.26 5.78 -33.75
CA VAL A 49 10.96 4.35 -33.87
C VAL A 49 12.22 3.51 -33.98
N LYS A 50 12.10 2.20 -33.72
CA LYS A 50 13.20 1.25 -33.90
C LYS A 50 13.77 1.32 -35.33
N TYR A 51 15.09 1.42 -35.44
CA TYR A 51 15.83 1.61 -36.70
C TYR A 51 15.52 2.92 -37.48
N GLY A 52 14.76 3.85 -36.90
CA GLY A 52 14.53 5.17 -37.47
C GLY A 52 15.83 5.98 -37.58
N ARG A 53 16.06 6.58 -38.75
CA ARG A 53 17.22 7.47 -38.98
C ARG A 53 17.09 8.75 -38.13
N ARG A 54 18.26 9.28 -37.76
CA ARG A 54 18.42 10.44 -36.86
C ARG A 54 17.89 11.71 -37.54
N GLN A 55 16.97 12.41 -36.89
CA GLN A 55 16.50 13.73 -37.33
C GLN A 55 16.92 14.88 -36.37
N SER A 56 17.31 14.60 -35.12
CA SER A 56 17.66 15.60 -34.10
C SER A 56 18.77 15.15 -33.13
N GLU A 57 19.05 15.96 -32.09
CA GLU A 57 19.95 15.64 -30.97
C GLU A 57 19.54 14.35 -30.25
N VAL A 58 20.55 13.55 -29.85
CA VAL A 58 20.37 12.18 -29.38
C VAL A 58 20.29 12.18 -27.85
N LYS A 59 19.09 11.90 -27.31
CA LYS A 59 18.90 11.67 -25.87
C LYS A 59 19.54 10.37 -25.36
N GLY A 60 19.81 9.42 -26.26
CA GLY A 60 20.40 8.13 -25.92
C GLY A 60 20.27 7.06 -27.01
N TYR A 61 20.72 5.85 -26.68
CA TYR A 61 20.66 4.67 -27.56
C TYR A 61 20.00 3.48 -26.86
N ARG A 62 19.36 2.61 -27.65
CA ARG A 62 18.75 1.37 -27.14
C ARG A 62 19.84 0.39 -26.75
N HIS A 63 19.67 -0.26 -25.61
CA HIS A 63 20.63 -1.17 -25.01
C HIS A 63 19.91 -2.46 -24.57
N GLY A 64 19.61 -3.30 -25.56
CA GLY A 64 19.05 -4.64 -25.36
C GLY A 64 17.65 -4.67 -24.72
N ARG A 65 17.26 -5.85 -24.26
CA ARG A 65 16.05 -6.10 -23.47
C ARG A 65 16.40 -6.92 -22.23
N ARG A 66 15.65 -6.71 -21.16
CA ARG A 66 15.78 -7.44 -19.89
C ARG A 66 14.48 -8.15 -19.56
N GLN A 67 14.58 -9.40 -19.12
CA GLN A 67 13.42 -10.15 -18.65
C GLN A 67 13.08 -9.73 -17.22
N ARG A 68 11.81 -9.42 -16.96
CA ARG A 68 11.31 -9.10 -15.62
C ARG A 68 10.07 -9.91 -15.29
N GLN A 69 9.98 -10.38 -14.06
CA GLN A 69 8.77 -11.02 -13.55
C GLN A 69 7.82 -9.94 -12.98
N LEU A 70 6.62 -9.85 -13.56
CA LEU A 70 5.58 -8.92 -13.20
C LEU A 70 4.33 -9.70 -12.75
N THR A 71 3.85 -9.44 -11.54
CA THR A 71 2.57 -9.98 -11.07
C THR A 71 1.44 -9.02 -11.44
N THR A 72 0.56 -9.50 -12.31
CA THR A 72 -0.70 -8.86 -12.70
C THR A 72 -1.87 -9.57 -12.04
N THR A 73 -3.09 -9.13 -12.30
CA THR A 73 -4.32 -9.76 -11.77
C THR A 73 -4.54 -11.17 -12.30
N LEU A 74 -4.04 -11.49 -13.51
CA LEU A 74 -4.10 -12.85 -14.09
C LEU A 74 -2.94 -13.74 -13.64
N GLY A 75 -2.08 -13.24 -12.76
CA GLY A 75 -0.96 -13.99 -12.20
C GLY A 75 0.42 -13.42 -12.55
N ALA A 76 1.45 -14.20 -12.24
CA ALA A 76 2.84 -13.80 -12.43
C ALA A 76 3.32 -14.15 -13.84
N GLU A 77 3.78 -13.13 -14.56
CA GLU A 77 4.23 -13.25 -15.96
C GLU A 77 5.64 -12.71 -16.16
N ARG A 78 6.36 -13.28 -17.12
CA ARG A 78 7.67 -12.79 -17.56
C ARG A 78 7.49 -11.87 -18.76
N VAL A 79 7.88 -10.61 -18.61
CA VAL A 79 7.79 -9.57 -19.63
C VAL A 79 9.18 -9.09 -20.06
N SER A 80 9.35 -8.84 -21.35
CA SER A 80 10.59 -8.30 -21.91
C SER A 80 10.56 -6.77 -21.92
N VAL A 81 11.30 -6.16 -20.99
CA VAL A 81 11.38 -4.70 -20.87
C VAL A 81 12.56 -4.19 -21.70
N PRO A 82 12.36 -3.23 -22.62
CA PRO A 82 13.46 -2.64 -23.36
C PRO A 82 14.36 -1.80 -22.45
N GLY A 83 15.66 -1.79 -22.75
CA GLY A 83 16.65 -0.95 -22.09
C GLY A 83 17.14 0.15 -23.02
N ALA A 84 17.48 1.31 -22.46
CA ALA A 84 18.22 2.35 -23.17
C ALA A 84 19.23 3.00 -22.24
N ARG A 85 20.34 3.44 -22.82
CA ARG A 85 21.36 4.23 -22.14
C ARG A 85 21.26 5.66 -22.61
N LEU A 86 21.12 6.55 -21.64
CA LEU A 86 21.08 7.99 -21.83
C LEU A 86 22.49 8.53 -21.60
N GLN A 87 22.92 9.45 -22.46
CA GLN A 87 24.16 10.20 -22.23
C GLN A 87 23.77 11.57 -21.72
N ASP A 88 24.22 11.89 -20.51
CA ASP A 88 24.11 13.24 -19.99
C ASP A 88 25.25 14.12 -20.55
N GLY A 89 25.01 15.42 -20.70
CA GLY A 89 26.01 16.37 -21.23
C GLY A 89 27.30 16.44 -20.40
N SER A 90 27.25 15.93 -19.16
CA SER A 90 28.38 15.80 -18.24
C SER A 90 29.17 14.48 -18.38
N GLY A 91 28.87 13.63 -19.38
CA GLY A 91 29.54 12.34 -19.58
C GLY A 91 29.04 11.18 -18.70
N HIS A 92 28.01 11.39 -17.87
CA HIS A 92 27.40 10.32 -17.09
C HIS A 92 26.39 9.53 -17.92
N SER A 93 26.48 8.19 -17.90
CA SER A 93 25.50 7.32 -18.55
C SER A 93 24.46 6.85 -17.54
N SER A 94 23.19 7.19 -17.75
CA SER A 94 22.07 6.68 -16.94
C SER A 94 21.24 5.66 -17.71
N GLU A 95 20.61 4.72 -17.00
CA GLU A 95 19.71 3.75 -17.61
C GLU A 95 18.29 4.31 -17.66
N TRP A 96 17.65 4.21 -18.82
CA TRP A 96 16.25 4.58 -18.98
C TRP A 96 15.35 3.69 -18.12
N CYS A 97 14.42 4.33 -17.42
CA CYS A 97 13.41 3.68 -16.61
C CYS A 97 12.03 4.09 -17.11
N SER A 98 11.17 3.10 -17.34
CA SER A 98 9.76 3.31 -17.67
C SER A 98 9.04 4.02 -16.52
N GLN A 99 8.18 4.96 -16.88
CA GLN A 99 7.21 5.64 -16.02
C GLN A 99 6.03 4.71 -15.72
N ALA A 100 5.60 3.90 -16.69
CA ALA A 100 4.50 2.94 -16.53
C ALA A 100 4.86 1.83 -15.51
N LEU A 101 6.10 1.35 -15.54
CA LEU A 101 6.64 0.39 -14.57
C LEU A 101 7.94 0.90 -13.96
N ARG A 102 7.84 1.39 -12.72
CA ARG A 102 9.00 1.91 -11.98
C ARG A 102 10.11 0.86 -11.86
N ALA A 103 11.34 1.34 -11.71
CA ALA A 103 12.48 0.48 -11.41
C ALA A 103 12.19 -0.43 -10.20
N TYR A 104 12.49 -1.72 -10.34
CA TYR A 104 12.26 -2.77 -9.33
C TYR A 104 10.80 -3.04 -8.95
N GLN A 105 9.81 -2.40 -9.59
CA GLN A 105 8.41 -2.73 -9.37
C GLN A 105 8.08 -4.09 -9.97
N ARG A 106 7.74 -5.07 -9.12
CA ARG A 106 7.39 -6.45 -9.53
C ARG A 106 5.89 -6.72 -9.54
N ARG A 107 5.06 -5.77 -9.13
CA ARG A 107 3.59 -5.93 -9.01
C ARG A 107 2.89 -4.69 -9.54
N THR A 108 1.75 -4.90 -10.20
CA THR A 108 0.89 -3.79 -10.61
C THR A 108 0.22 -3.14 -9.39
N LYS A 109 -0.13 -1.85 -9.50
CA LYS A 109 -0.81 -1.10 -8.44
C LYS A 109 -2.14 -1.76 -8.04
N ARG A 110 -2.85 -2.36 -9.01
CA ARG A 110 -4.11 -3.06 -8.77
C ARG A 110 -3.94 -4.31 -7.90
N VAL A 111 -2.88 -5.10 -8.14
CA VAL A 111 -2.55 -6.26 -7.30
C VAL A 111 -2.20 -5.83 -5.87
N GLU A 112 -1.43 -4.76 -5.73
CA GLU A 112 -1.09 -4.23 -4.39
C GLU A 112 -2.33 -3.72 -3.66
N ALA A 113 -3.24 -3.03 -4.35
CA ALA A 113 -4.52 -2.61 -3.79
C ALA A 113 -5.39 -3.80 -3.35
N LEU A 114 -5.42 -4.89 -4.13
CA LEU A 114 -6.15 -6.12 -3.80
C LEU A 114 -5.57 -6.81 -2.56
N ILE A 115 -4.24 -6.88 -2.45
CA ILE A 115 -3.57 -7.44 -1.27
C ILE A 115 -3.91 -6.61 -0.02
N THR A 116 -3.85 -5.29 -0.14
CA THR A 116 -4.21 -4.36 0.94
C THR A 116 -5.69 -4.49 1.32
N SER A 117 -6.60 -4.54 0.35
CA SER A 117 -8.04 -4.62 0.62
C SER A 117 -8.39 -5.93 1.32
N ALA A 118 -7.77 -7.05 0.92
CA ALA A 118 -7.93 -8.32 1.62
C ALA A 118 -7.48 -8.23 3.09
N TYR A 119 -6.36 -7.56 3.35
CA TYR A 119 -5.87 -7.34 4.71
C TYR A 119 -6.82 -6.45 5.53
N LEU A 120 -7.32 -5.36 4.94
CA LEU A 120 -8.29 -4.45 5.57
C LEU A 120 -9.64 -5.12 5.85
N ALA A 121 -10.04 -6.09 5.02
CA ALA A 121 -11.23 -6.91 5.24
C ALA A 121 -11.06 -7.93 6.39
N GLY A 122 -9.91 -7.94 7.08
CA GLY A 122 -9.65 -8.79 8.24
C GLY A 122 -8.84 -10.05 7.93
N ALA A 123 -8.37 -10.26 6.71
CA ALA A 123 -7.49 -11.38 6.41
C ALA A 123 -6.13 -11.15 7.07
N ASN A 124 -5.77 -12.02 8.02
CA ASN A 124 -4.43 -11.98 8.62
C ASN A 124 -3.35 -12.26 7.55
N THR A 125 -2.09 -11.87 7.80
CA THR A 125 -0.99 -12.03 6.81
C THR A 125 -0.80 -13.47 6.30
N ARG A 126 -1.09 -14.50 7.11
CA ARG A 126 -0.99 -15.91 6.72
C ARG A 126 -2.22 -16.38 5.92
N GLN A 127 -3.41 -15.93 6.31
CA GLN A 127 -4.68 -16.21 5.65
C GLN A 127 -4.76 -15.49 4.30
N GLY A 128 -4.30 -14.24 4.23
CA GLY A 128 -4.12 -13.50 2.98
C GLY A 128 -3.16 -14.23 2.04
N LYS A 129 -2.00 -14.70 2.54
CA LYS A 129 -1.12 -15.58 1.74
C LYS A 129 -1.88 -16.82 1.23
N LYS A 130 -2.60 -17.54 2.10
CA LYS A 130 -3.32 -18.78 1.74
C LYS A 130 -4.42 -18.52 0.70
N ALA A 131 -5.23 -17.50 0.91
CA ALA A 131 -6.32 -17.12 0.00
C ALA A 131 -5.80 -16.68 -1.37
N LEU A 132 -4.70 -15.93 -1.39
CA LEU A 132 -4.09 -15.42 -2.61
C LEU A 132 -3.11 -16.39 -3.27
N PHE A 133 -2.82 -17.54 -2.63
CA PHE A 133 -1.87 -18.52 -3.15
C PHE A 133 -2.34 -19.11 -4.48
N ALA A 134 -3.62 -19.48 -4.57
CA ALA A 134 -4.21 -20.04 -5.78
C ALA A 134 -4.17 -19.05 -6.95
N LEU A 135 -4.49 -17.78 -6.70
CA LEU A 135 -4.55 -16.73 -7.73
C LEU A 135 -3.15 -16.36 -8.25
N PHE A 136 -2.15 -16.26 -7.38
CA PHE A 136 -0.82 -15.78 -7.76
C PHE A 136 0.26 -16.86 -7.83
N LYS A 137 -0.12 -18.15 -7.75
CA LYS A 137 0.79 -19.31 -7.79
C LYS A 137 2.03 -19.14 -6.89
N GLY A 138 1.83 -18.60 -5.67
CA GLY A 138 2.89 -18.38 -4.70
C GLY A 138 3.72 -17.08 -4.82
N ALA A 139 3.43 -16.19 -5.77
CA ALA A 139 4.14 -14.90 -5.88
C ALA A 139 3.88 -13.93 -4.70
N VAL A 140 2.80 -14.17 -3.93
CA VAL A 140 2.47 -13.40 -2.73
C VAL A 140 2.81 -14.22 -1.49
N ASN A 141 3.79 -13.75 -0.72
CA ASN A 141 4.15 -14.31 0.57
C ASN A 141 3.69 -13.39 1.73
N LYS A 142 3.87 -13.84 2.97
CA LYS A 142 3.53 -13.08 4.18
C LYS A 142 4.18 -11.68 4.20
N ASP A 143 5.43 -11.60 3.76
CA ASP A 143 6.21 -10.36 3.79
C ASP A 143 5.78 -9.39 2.70
N VAL A 144 5.24 -9.88 1.58
CA VAL A 144 4.58 -9.05 0.56
C VAL A 144 3.34 -8.40 1.14
N VAL A 145 2.49 -9.14 1.86
CA VAL A 145 1.31 -8.59 2.54
C VAL A 145 1.71 -7.54 3.58
N SER A 146 2.72 -7.83 4.40
CA SER A 146 3.24 -6.89 5.40
C SER A 146 3.79 -5.60 4.79
N ARG A 147 4.52 -5.70 3.67
CA ARG A 147 5.05 -4.53 2.95
C ARG A 147 3.95 -3.71 2.27
N ALA A 148 2.94 -4.36 1.71
CA ALA A 148 1.78 -3.67 1.13
C ALA A 148 1.06 -2.83 2.19
N TRP A 149 0.84 -3.40 3.38
CA TRP A 149 0.30 -2.67 4.53
C TRP A 149 1.16 -1.48 4.94
N ARG A 150 2.50 -1.64 5.00
CA ARG A 150 3.40 -0.55 5.40
C ARG A 150 3.29 0.69 4.50
N ARG A 151 2.93 0.53 3.23
CA ARG A 151 2.68 1.67 2.34
C ARG A 151 1.44 2.44 2.75
N VAL A 152 0.36 1.73 3.06
CA VAL A 152 -0.90 2.32 3.54
C VAL A 152 -0.79 2.86 4.96
N LYS A 153 0.15 2.36 5.77
CA LYS A 153 0.43 2.88 7.10
C LYS A 153 0.74 4.37 7.09
N GLY A 154 1.48 4.86 6.08
CA GLY A 154 1.77 6.29 5.94
C GLY A 154 0.50 7.11 5.71
N ASP A 155 -0.36 6.68 4.79
CA ASP A 155 -1.66 7.32 4.54
C ASP A 155 -2.55 7.27 5.79
N TRP A 156 -2.51 6.16 6.54
CA TRP A 156 -3.23 6.01 7.79
C TRP A 156 -2.69 6.94 8.89
N GLU A 157 -1.37 7.11 9.01
CA GLU A 157 -0.76 8.05 9.95
C GLU A 157 -1.12 9.50 9.61
N ALA A 158 -1.05 9.87 8.33
CA ALA A 158 -1.48 11.17 7.86
C ALA A 158 -2.98 11.41 8.14
N TRP A 159 -3.82 10.43 7.84
CA TRP A 159 -5.25 10.48 8.14
C TRP A 159 -5.50 10.61 9.65
N ARG A 160 -4.77 9.86 10.49
CA ARG A 160 -4.88 9.89 11.95
C ARG A 160 -4.48 11.25 12.53
N ASN A 161 -3.43 11.88 12.00
CA ASN A 161 -2.89 13.13 12.49
C ASN A 161 -3.53 14.38 11.85
N ARG A 162 -4.54 14.19 10.99
CA ARG A 162 -5.23 15.32 10.35
C ARG A 162 -5.91 16.21 11.40
N SER A 163 -5.85 17.52 11.21
CA SER A 163 -6.56 18.46 12.07
C SER A 163 -8.06 18.32 11.89
N LEU A 164 -8.79 18.24 13.00
CA LEU A 164 -10.26 18.30 13.05
C LEU A 164 -10.76 19.65 13.59
N ALA A 165 -9.89 20.66 13.71
CA ALA A 165 -10.23 21.93 14.34
C ALA A 165 -11.27 22.75 13.55
N ALA A 166 -11.31 22.57 12.23
CA ALA A 166 -12.26 23.25 11.35
C ALA A 166 -13.62 22.51 11.24
N GLU A 167 -13.77 21.37 11.91
CA GLU A 167 -14.96 20.54 11.83
C GLU A 167 -15.98 20.94 12.91
N ASP A 168 -17.20 21.27 12.50
CA ASP A 168 -18.31 21.61 13.41
C ASP A 168 -18.90 20.36 14.08
N VAL A 169 -18.13 19.75 14.99
CA VAL A 169 -18.53 18.56 15.75
C VAL A 169 -19.47 18.96 16.89
N VAL A 170 -20.71 18.45 16.84
CA VAL A 170 -21.76 18.72 17.84
C VAL A 170 -21.78 17.66 18.94
N HIS A 171 -21.51 16.40 18.59
CA HIS A 171 -21.45 15.28 19.54
C HIS A 171 -20.15 14.51 19.40
N LEU A 172 -19.60 14.04 20.52
CA LEU A 172 -18.41 13.19 20.56
C LEU A 172 -18.73 11.90 21.30
N LEU A 173 -18.68 10.79 20.59
CA LEU A 173 -18.85 9.45 21.13
C LEU A 173 -17.46 8.84 21.34
N LEU A 174 -17.16 8.40 22.55
CA LEU A 174 -15.89 7.74 22.86
C LEU A 174 -16.15 6.26 23.05
N ASP A 175 -15.35 5.40 22.43
CA ASP A 175 -15.38 3.97 22.63
C ASP A 175 -14.01 3.37 22.89
N GLY A 176 -13.93 2.34 23.72
CA GLY A 176 -12.69 1.75 24.16
C GLY A 176 -12.74 0.24 24.03
N MET A 177 -11.77 -0.35 23.34
CA MET A 177 -11.62 -1.79 23.24
C MET A 177 -10.27 -2.25 23.79
N VAL A 178 -10.24 -3.38 24.48
CA VAL A 178 -9.01 -3.97 25.00
C VAL A 178 -8.55 -5.08 24.07
N VAL A 179 -7.37 -4.89 23.45
CA VAL A 179 -6.77 -5.85 22.53
C VAL A 179 -5.53 -6.46 23.17
N LYS A 180 -5.48 -7.80 23.23
CA LYS A 180 -4.28 -8.52 23.70
C LYS A 180 -3.28 -8.58 22.55
N THR A 181 -2.12 -7.94 22.72
CA THR A 181 -1.04 -7.96 21.74
C THR A 181 0.24 -8.50 22.39
N ARG A 182 1.17 -9.04 21.60
CA ARG A 182 2.49 -9.42 22.10
C ARG A 182 3.44 -8.24 21.94
N LEU A 183 3.85 -7.64 23.05
CA LEU A 183 4.80 -6.54 23.11
C LEU A 183 6.00 -6.99 23.95
N HIS A 184 7.24 -6.77 23.48
CA HIS A 184 8.46 -7.15 24.21
C HIS A 184 8.49 -8.61 24.73
N LYS A 185 8.05 -9.57 23.89
CA LYS A 185 7.94 -11.00 24.24
C LYS A 185 6.93 -11.33 25.36
N LYS A 186 6.18 -10.36 25.87
CA LYS A 186 5.09 -10.55 26.84
C LYS A 186 3.74 -10.26 26.19
N THR A 187 2.70 -11.00 26.57
CA THR A 187 1.33 -10.72 26.12
C THR A 187 0.79 -9.59 26.99
N THR A 188 0.62 -8.41 26.41
CA THR A 188 0.12 -7.21 27.10
C THR A 188 -1.24 -6.84 26.56
N ALA A 189 -2.17 -6.51 27.45
CA ALA A 189 -3.45 -5.92 27.08
C ALA A 189 -3.25 -4.43 26.80
N ILE A 190 -3.46 -4.02 25.54
CA ILE A 190 -3.42 -2.64 25.08
C ILE A 190 -4.85 -2.13 24.96
N SER A 191 -5.10 -0.89 25.39
CA SER A 191 -6.43 -0.27 25.23
C SER A 191 -6.43 0.63 24.00
N VAL A 192 -7.37 0.41 23.09
CA VAL A 192 -7.57 1.23 21.90
C VAL A 192 -8.78 2.10 22.15
N LEU A 193 -8.62 3.42 22.01
CA LEU A 193 -9.70 4.39 22.15
C LEU A 193 -10.09 4.92 20.76
N VAL A 194 -11.37 4.86 20.45
CA VAL A 194 -11.94 5.41 19.23
C VAL A 194 -12.81 6.59 19.62
N ALA A 195 -12.61 7.73 18.96
CA ALA A 195 -13.40 8.93 19.14
C ALA A 195 -14.18 9.20 17.85
N LEU A 196 -15.50 9.18 17.93
CA LEU A 196 -16.41 9.42 16.81
C LEU A 196 -17.12 10.76 17.02
N GLY A 197 -16.74 11.76 16.25
CA GLY A 197 -17.45 13.04 16.18
C GLY A 197 -18.64 12.95 15.23
N VAL A 198 -19.76 13.59 15.57
CA VAL A 198 -20.91 13.80 14.68
C VAL A 198 -21.00 15.29 14.36
N ARG A 199 -20.94 15.64 13.08
CA ARG A 199 -21.09 17.01 12.58
C ARG A 199 -22.52 17.50 12.72
N ARG A 200 -22.72 18.82 12.61
CA ARG A 200 -24.05 19.44 12.51
C ARG A 200 -24.89 18.86 11.37
N ASP A 201 -24.25 18.48 10.27
CA ASP A 201 -24.89 17.85 9.10
C ASP A 201 -25.26 16.37 9.31
N GLY A 202 -25.02 15.83 10.50
CA GLY A 202 -25.20 14.40 10.81
C GLY A 202 -24.09 13.49 10.28
N GLN A 203 -23.12 14.03 9.53
CA GLN A 203 -21.97 13.25 9.06
C GLN A 203 -21.04 12.85 10.21
N LYS A 204 -20.56 11.61 10.17
CA LYS A 204 -19.68 11.05 11.20
C LYS A 204 -18.21 11.26 10.82
N VAL A 205 -17.42 11.81 11.73
CA VAL A 205 -15.97 11.98 11.60
C VAL A 205 -15.28 11.12 12.64
N LEU A 206 -14.44 10.19 12.20
CA LEU A 206 -13.73 9.29 13.08
C LEU A 206 -12.30 9.78 13.33
N GLY A 207 -11.93 9.84 14.60
CA GLY A 207 -10.57 9.91 15.12
C GLY A 207 -10.26 8.62 15.91
N CYS A 208 -9.03 8.14 15.85
CA CYS A 208 -8.63 6.93 16.57
C CYS A 208 -7.31 7.16 17.27
N GLU A 209 -7.28 6.88 18.57
CA GLU A 209 -6.09 6.98 19.41
C GLU A 209 -5.76 5.63 20.06
N ILE A 210 -4.48 5.25 20.06
CA ILE A 210 -4.04 3.99 20.67
C ILE A 210 -3.35 4.36 21.97
N CYS A 211 -3.91 3.93 23.10
CA CYS A 211 -3.31 4.14 24.42
C CYS A 211 -2.49 2.90 24.80
N GLN A 212 -1.16 3.01 24.73
CA GLN A 212 -0.27 1.89 25.03
C GLN A 212 -0.15 1.59 26.53
N ASP A 213 -0.55 2.53 27.40
CA ASP A 213 -0.52 2.31 28.84
C ASP A 213 -1.80 1.66 29.36
N ARG A 214 -1.64 0.50 29.99
CA ARG A 214 -2.71 -0.27 30.65
C ARG A 214 -3.36 0.53 31.79
N LYS A 215 -2.58 1.33 32.54
CA LYS A 215 -3.13 2.13 33.65
C LYS A 215 -3.90 3.33 33.12
N ALA A 216 -3.35 4.08 32.17
CA ALA A 216 -4.07 5.19 31.51
C ALA A 216 -5.34 4.71 30.79
N GLY A 217 -5.28 3.60 30.05
CA GLY A 217 -6.44 3.02 29.36
C GLY A 217 -7.54 2.57 30.32
N GLN A 218 -7.18 1.93 31.44
CA GLN A 218 -8.15 1.52 32.47
C GLN A 218 -8.70 2.72 33.26
N ALA A 219 -7.88 3.73 33.57
CA ALA A 219 -8.32 4.95 34.23
C ALA A 219 -9.30 5.74 33.36
N MET A 220 -9.03 5.85 32.06
CA MET A 220 -9.88 6.55 31.11
C MET A 220 -11.19 5.78 30.84
N MET A 221 -11.16 4.45 30.77
CA MET A 221 -12.38 3.61 30.68
C MET A 221 -13.24 3.71 31.96
N ARG A 222 -12.62 3.76 33.15
CA ARG A 222 -13.33 4.03 34.42
C ARG A 222 -13.95 5.42 34.42
N GLN A 223 -13.25 6.41 33.87
CA GLN A 223 -13.82 7.74 33.64
C GLN A 223 -14.98 7.68 32.65
N LYS A 224 -14.88 6.96 31.52
CA LYS A 224 -15.97 6.80 30.55
C LYS A 224 -17.24 6.24 31.20
N GLY A 225 -17.14 5.22 32.05
CA GLY A 225 -18.29 4.72 32.83
C GLY A 225 -18.90 5.80 33.73
N CYS A 226 -18.08 6.70 34.28
CA CYS A 226 -18.54 7.86 35.05
C CYS A 226 -19.10 9.00 34.17
N TRP A 227 -18.71 9.09 32.88
CA TRP A 227 -19.28 10.02 31.90
C TRP A 227 -20.65 9.56 31.39
N ASP A 228 -20.85 8.28 31.11
CA ASP A 228 -22.18 7.71 30.78
C ASP A 228 -23.17 7.92 31.94
N GLU A 229 -22.69 7.87 33.19
CA GLU A 229 -23.48 8.14 34.38
C GLU A 229 -23.74 9.65 34.60
N ARG A 230 -22.84 10.52 34.12
CA ARG A 230 -22.98 11.99 34.12
C ARG A 230 -23.77 12.56 32.95
N GLU A 231 -23.93 11.85 31.83
CA GLU A 231 -24.83 12.28 30.75
C GLU A 231 -26.30 12.30 31.19
N ARG A 232 -26.68 11.59 32.26
CA ARG A 232 -27.97 11.79 32.95
C ARG A 232 -28.09 13.15 33.66
N LEU A 233 -27.00 13.90 33.80
CA LEU A 233 -26.91 15.16 34.52
C LEU A 233 -26.17 16.24 33.73
N THR A 234 -26.68 16.63 32.57
CA THR A 234 -26.29 17.91 31.96
C THR A 234 -27.49 18.80 31.66
N LYS A 235 -27.81 19.67 32.64
CA LYS A 235 -28.61 20.88 32.41
C LYS A 235 -27.81 21.90 31.57
N PRO A 236 -28.46 22.69 30.71
CA PRO A 236 -27.79 23.59 29.76
C PRO A 236 -27.12 24.76 30.50
N GLY A 237 -25.84 25.06 30.22
CA GLY A 237 -25.25 26.31 30.71
C GLY A 237 -23.73 26.47 30.78
N ARG A 238 -22.89 25.45 30.49
CA ARG A 238 -21.43 25.67 30.50
C ARG A 238 -20.75 25.07 29.27
N LYS A 239 -20.72 25.84 28.18
CA LYS A 239 -19.88 25.57 27.00
C LYS A 239 -18.45 26.00 27.31
N LYS A 240 -17.60 25.07 27.76
CA LYS A 240 -16.17 25.10 27.43
C LYS A 240 -15.95 24.02 26.37
N PRO A 241 -15.21 24.29 25.28
CA PRO A 241 -15.06 23.31 24.21
C PRO A 241 -14.36 22.07 24.77
N ILE A 242 -15.06 20.93 24.67
CA ILE A 242 -14.61 19.60 25.12
C ILE A 242 -13.22 19.26 24.56
N LEU A 243 -12.88 19.81 23.38
CA LEU A 243 -11.60 19.64 22.69
C LEU A 243 -10.40 20.16 23.48
N GLU A 244 -10.50 21.30 24.19
CA GLU A 244 -9.38 21.84 25.00
C GLU A 244 -9.09 20.96 26.23
N ARG A 245 -10.15 20.37 26.82
CA ARG A 245 -10.02 19.49 27.97
C ARG A 245 -9.49 18.11 27.58
N LEU A 246 -9.90 17.58 26.43
CA LEU A 246 -9.40 16.31 25.92
C LEU A 246 -7.90 16.40 25.60
N ALA A 247 -7.47 17.49 24.93
CA ALA A 247 -6.08 17.71 24.56
C ALA A 247 -5.13 17.87 25.77
N ALA A 248 -5.65 18.30 26.93
CA ALA A 248 -4.90 18.42 28.18
C ALA A 248 -4.80 17.09 28.96
N SER A 249 -5.70 16.15 28.73
CA SER A 249 -5.76 14.86 29.44
C SER A 249 -5.00 13.72 28.77
N ILE A 250 -4.59 13.88 27.50
CA ILE A 250 -3.85 12.88 26.73
C ILE A 250 -2.35 13.07 26.99
N PRO A 251 -1.63 12.08 27.57
CA PRO A 251 -0.18 12.17 27.75
C PRO A 251 0.51 12.29 26.39
N ARG A 252 1.19 13.42 26.14
CA ARG A 252 1.90 13.70 24.87
C ARG A 252 3.22 12.92 24.71
N GLU A 253 3.68 12.24 25.75
CA GLU A 253 4.93 11.48 25.75
C GLU A 253 4.70 10.04 25.26
N SER A 254 4.85 9.77 23.96
CA SER A 254 5.25 8.42 23.47
C SER A 254 5.51 8.34 21.96
N SER A 255 5.29 9.40 21.18
CA SER A 255 5.53 9.38 19.73
C SER A 255 7.00 9.31 19.34
N SER A 256 7.95 9.77 20.16
CA SER A 256 9.39 9.70 19.83
C SER A 256 9.97 8.28 20.00
N ILE A 257 9.55 7.54 21.02
CA ILE A 257 10.18 6.25 21.38
C ILE A 257 9.75 5.11 20.42
N ALA A 258 8.58 5.23 19.79
CA ALA A 258 8.06 4.22 18.86
C ALA A 258 8.62 4.36 17.43
N GLY A 259 9.01 5.57 17.01
CA GLY A 259 9.61 5.83 15.69
C GLY A 259 11.03 5.29 15.60
N GLU A 260 11.90 5.67 16.55
CA GLU A 260 13.32 5.30 16.54
C GLU A 260 13.54 3.79 16.66
N ARG A 261 12.72 3.07 17.45
CA ARG A 261 12.94 1.63 17.70
C ARG A 261 12.39 0.70 16.61
N ILE A 262 11.53 1.20 15.72
CA ILE A 262 11.09 0.43 14.54
C ILE A 262 12.16 0.50 13.44
N GLU A 263 12.86 1.63 13.31
CA GLU A 263 14.01 1.78 12.40
C GLU A 263 15.22 0.94 12.84
N GLU A 264 15.52 0.89 14.14
CA GLU A 264 16.61 0.08 14.68
C GLU A 264 16.40 -1.43 14.44
N ARG A 265 15.14 -1.90 14.43
CA ARG A 265 14.78 -3.29 14.07
C ARG A 265 14.82 -3.58 12.57
N ALA A 266 14.66 -2.58 11.72
CA ALA A 266 14.83 -2.72 10.28
C ALA A 266 16.32 -2.79 9.90
N GLN A 267 17.18 -2.02 10.59
CA GLN A 267 18.63 -2.04 10.36
C GLN A 267 19.30 -3.31 10.91
N ASN A 268 18.83 -3.85 12.03
CA ASN A 268 19.39 -5.10 12.58
C ASN A 268 18.96 -6.38 11.84
N SER A 269 17.89 -6.36 11.02
CA SER A 269 17.56 -7.54 10.19
C SER A 269 18.43 -7.65 8.94
N ASP A 270 19.00 -6.54 8.44
CA ASP A 270 19.91 -6.53 7.29
C ASP A 270 21.34 -6.96 7.65
N ARG A 271 21.75 -6.86 8.93
CA ARG A 271 23.08 -7.30 9.39
C ARG A 271 23.18 -8.79 9.72
N GLY A 272 22.06 -9.46 10.00
CA GLY A 272 22.04 -10.88 10.38
C GLY A 272 21.95 -11.88 9.23
N GLN A 273 22.22 -11.45 8.00
CA GLN A 273 22.13 -12.29 6.79
C GLN A 273 23.45 -12.35 5.98
N LYS A 274 24.54 -11.90 6.58
CA LYS A 274 25.93 -12.19 6.19
C LYS A 274 26.61 -12.85 7.38
N ASP A 275 26.33 -14.14 7.55
CA ASP A 275 27.22 -15.15 8.13
C ASP A 275 26.70 -16.51 7.64
#